data_AF-A0A2D6ZUN4-F1
#
_entry.id   AF-A0A2D6ZUN4-F1
#
_cell.length_a   1.000
_cell.length_b   1.000
_cell.length_c   1.000
_cell.angle_alpha   90.00
_cell.angle_beta   90.00
_cell.angle_gamma   90.00
#
_symmetry.space_group_name_H-M   'P 1'
#
loop_
_entity.id
_entity.type
_entity.pdbx_description
1 polymer ?
#
loop_
_entity_poly.entity_id
_entity_poly.type
_entity_poly.pdbx_seq_one_letter_code
_entity_poly.pdbx_strand_id
1 'polypeptide(L)' 'MNKDGLLIGPNLKIYKKIKELNPDKNLIGSGGISKISDLNDLAEININECIVGKAIYENKISMKELANVN' A
#
# COMPACT_ATOMS: atom_id res chain seq x y z
N MET A 1 -8.03 -13.89 -8.23
CA MET A 1 -8.51 -13.93 -6.84
C MET A 1 -8.16 -12.62 -6.17
N ASN A 2 -9.16 -12.00 -5.56
CA ASN A 2 -9.17 -10.64 -5.00
C ASN A 2 -8.24 -10.59 -3.76
N LYS A 3 -7.31 -9.62 -3.70
CA LYS A 3 -6.32 -9.50 -2.60
C LYS A 3 -6.84 -8.66 -1.42
N ASP A 4 -8.06 -8.11 -1.53
CA ASP A 4 -8.67 -7.33 -0.47
C ASP A 4 -8.85 -8.19 0.79
N GLY A 5 -8.18 -7.79 1.87
CA GLY A 5 -8.36 -8.33 3.22
C GLY A 5 -7.47 -9.51 3.64
N LEU A 6 -6.58 -10.00 2.76
CA LEU A 6 -5.72 -11.17 3.04
C LEU A 6 -4.36 -10.83 3.70
N LEU A 7 -4.02 -9.55 3.91
CA LEU A 7 -2.76 -9.11 4.57
C LEU A 7 -1.45 -9.64 3.94
N ILE A 8 -1.51 -10.06 2.68
CA ILE A 8 -0.40 -10.62 1.88
C ILE A 8 0.37 -9.55 1.11
N GLY A 9 0.22 -8.29 1.47
CA GLY A 9 0.86 -7.16 0.81
C GLY A 9 0.10 -6.67 -0.44
N PRO A 10 0.36 -5.42 -0.86
CA PRO A 10 -0.27 -4.81 -2.04
C PRO A 10 0.09 -5.55 -3.34
N ASN A 11 -0.77 -5.48 -4.35
CA ASN A 11 -0.47 -6.07 -5.66
C ASN A 11 0.43 -5.16 -6.51
N LEU A 12 1.70 -5.03 -6.11
CA LEU A 12 2.69 -4.16 -6.76
C LEU A 12 2.76 -4.36 -8.28
N LYS A 13 2.60 -5.59 -8.77
CA LYS A 13 2.60 -5.89 -10.21
C LYS A 13 1.46 -5.21 -10.96
N ILE A 14 0.25 -5.17 -10.38
CA ILE A 14 -0.90 -4.47 -10.97
C ILE A 14 -0.68 -2.97 -10.89
N TYR A 15 -0.25 -2.47 -9.73
CA TYR A 15 0.03 -1.05 -9.54
C TYR A 15 1.07 -0.52 -10.54
N LYS A 16 2.19 -1.23 -10.73
CA LYS A 16 3.19 -0.93 -11.76
C LYS A 16 2.56 -0.84 -13.15
N LYS A 17 1.76 -1.84 -13.54
CA LYS A 17 1.11 -1.86 -14.85
C LYS A 17 0.12 -0.70 -15.05
N ILE A 18 -0.64 -0.33 -14.03
CA ILE A 18 -1.57 0.80 -14.11
C ILE A 18 -0.79 2.12 -14.21
N LYS A 19 0.30 2.27 -13.45
CA LYS A 19 1.16 3.45 -13.49
C LYS A 19 1.90 3.59 -14.83
N GLU A 20 2.36 2.48 -15.42
CA GLU A 20 2.92 2.45 -16.77
C GLU A 20 1.92 2.93 -17.82
N LEU A 21 0.64 2.54 -17.68
CA LEU A 21 -0.44 2.97 -18.58
C LEU A 21 -0.92 4.40 -18.30
N ASN A 22 -0.75 4.91 -17.08
CA ASN A 22 -1.26 6.19 -16.61
C ASN A 22 -0.23 6.89 -15.69
N PRO A 23 0.92 7.33 -16.22
CA PRO A 23 2.01 7.86 -15.41
C PRO A 23 1.60 9.10 -14.60
N ASP A 24 0.70 9.91 -15.14
CA ASP A 24 0.25 11.17 -14.54
C ASP A 24 -0.88 11.01 -13.52
N LYS A 25 -1.42 9.79 -13.35
CA LYS A 25 -2.52 9.55 -12.41
C LYS A 25 -1.98 9.24 -11.01
N ASN A 26 -2.56 9.87 -10.01
CA ASN A 26 -2.40 9.45 -8.62
C ASN A 26 -3.18 8.15 -8.41
N LEU A 27 -2.47 7.16 -7.92
CA LEU A 27 -3.04 5.88 -7.52
C LEU A 27 -3.03 5.84 -5.99
N ILE A 28 -4.10 5.32 -5.42
CA ILE A 28 -4.21 5.06 -4.00
C ILE A 28 -4.04 3.56 -3.81
N GLY A 29 -2.98 3.16 -3.11
CA GLY A 29 -2.73 1.77 -2.75
C GLY A 29 -3.78 1.28 -1.75
N SER A 30 -4.78 0.54 -2.19
CA SER A 30 -5.75 -0.14 -1.33
C SER A 30 -5.53 -1.65 -1.33
N GLY A 31 -5.66 -2.26 -0.15
CA GLY A 31 -5.70 -3.72 -0.01
C GLY A 31 -4.36 -4.38 0.31
N GLY A 32 -4.34 -5.14 1.40
CA GLY A 32 -3.26 -6.06 1.73
C GLY A 32 -2.08 -5.48 2.53
N ILE A 33 -2.03 -4.15 2.74
CA ILE A 33 -0.99 -3.51 3.56
C ILE A 33 -1.03 -4.10 4.98
N SER A 34 0.08 -4.71 5.40
CA SER A 34 0.20 -5.40 6.69
C SER A 34 1.47 -5.04 7.45
N LYS A 35 2.43 -4.38 6.81
CA LYS A 35 3.70 -3.94 7.40
C LYS A 35 4.19 -2.63 6.78
N ILE A 36 5.06 -1.91 7.48
CA ILE A 36 5.64 -0.64 7.00
C ILE A 36 6.43 -0.80 5.68
N SER A 37 7.07 -1.95 5.46
CA SER A 37 7.79 -2.18 4.19
C SER A 37 6.88 -2.11 2.96
N ASP A 38 5.59 -2.46 3.11
CA ASP A 38 4.64 -2.37 2.00
C ASP A 38 4.44 -0.92 1.53
N LEU A 39 4.61 0.05 2.44
CA LEU A 39 4.54 1.48 2.12
C LEU A 39 5.77 1.93 1.33
N ASN A 40 6.95 1.42 1.70
CA ASN A 40 8.18 1.66 0.94
C ASN A 40 8.07 1.06 -0.47
N ASP A 41 7.55 -0.15 -0.60
CA ASP A 41 7.34 -0.80 -1.90
C ASP A 41 6.37 -0.01 -2.80
N LEU A 42 5.35 0.63 -2.21
CA LEU A 42 4.43 1.54 -2.92
C LEU A 42 5.12 2.84 -3.33
N ALA A 43 5.94 3.43 -2.45
CA ALA A 43 6.71 4.63 -2.74
C ALA A 43 7.71 4.41 -3.90
N GLU A 44 8.38 3.26 -3.95
CA GLU A 44 9.29 2.88 -5.05
C GLU A 44 8.62 2.86 -6.43
N ILE A 45 7.29 2.73 -6.48
CA ILE A 45 6.51 2.73 -7.72
C ILE A 45 5.71 4.01 -7.94
N ASN A 46 6.10 5.11 -7.26
CA ASN A 46 5.42 6.41 -7.31
C ASN A 46 3.94 6.35 -6.90
N ILE A 47 3.64 5.57 -5.85
CA ILE A 47 2.36 5.55 -5.15
C ILE A 47 2.57 6.07 -3.75
N ASN A 48 2.17 7.32 -3.53
CA ASN A 48 2.39 8.03 -2.27
C ASN A 48 1.16 8.03 -1.36
N GLU A 49 0.03 7.53 -1.86
CA GLU A 49 -1.22 7.48 -1.13
C GLU A 49 -1.63 6.02 -0.94
N CYS A 50 -2.05 5.67 0.27
CA CYS A 50 -2.53 4.33 0.55
C CYS A 50 -3.56 4.31 1.68
N ILE A 51 -4.35 3.24 1.76
CA ILE A 51 -5.35 3.06 2.82
C ILE A 51 -4.92 1.89 3.69
N VAL A 52 -4.59 2.19 4.95
CA VAL A 52 -4.25 1.21 5.98
C VAL A 52 -5.41 1.09 6.94
N GLY A 53 -6.15 -0.01 6.85
CA GLY A 53 -7.28 -0.31 7.74
C GLY A 53 -6.97 -1.45 8.69
N LYS A 54 -7.18 -2.68 8.23
CA LYS A 54 -7.09 -3.91 9.03
C LYS A 54 -5.76 -4.10 9.77
N ALA A 55 -4.64 -3.63 9.23
CA ALA A 55 -3.34 -3.70 9.89
C ALA A 55 -3.23 -2.84 11.17
N ILE A 56 -3.95 -1.70 11.22
CA ILE A 56 -4.06 -0.87 12.43
C ILE A 56 -4.91 -1.62 13.46
N TYR A 57 -6.07 -2.13 13.03
CA TYR A 57 -6.98 -2.89 13.92
C TYR A 57 -6.34 -4.16 14.49
N GLU A 58 -5.49 -4.85 13.73
CA GLU A 58 -4.75 -6.05 14.18
C GLU A 58 -3.45 -5.73 14.92
N ASN A 59 -3.14 -4.46 15.21
CA ASN A 59 -1.88 -4.00 15.81
C ASN A 59 -0.62 -4.47 15.06
N LYS A 60 -0.72 -4.70 13.75
CA LYS A 60 0.43 -5.04 12.90
C LYS A 60 1.26 -3.81 12.53
N ILE A 61 0.60 -2.66 12.49
CA ILE A 61 1.23 -1.36 12.28
C ILE A 61 0.67 -0.40 13.32
N SER A 62 1.54 0.27 14.06
CA SER A 62 1.14 1.30 15.00
C SER A 62 0.94 2.66 14.32
N MET A 63 0.08 3.50 14.91
CA MET A 63 -0.11 4.88 14.46
C MET A 63 1.19 5.70 14.51
N LYS A 64 2.10 5.39 15.45
CA LYS A 64 3.41 6.04 15.54
C LYS A 64 4.30 5.67 14.36
N GLU A 65 4.30 4.42 13.94
CA GLU A 65 5.06 4.00 12.76
C GLU A 65 4.51 4.69 11.51
N LEU A 66 3.19 4.74 11.33
CA LEU A 66 2.57 5.46 10.21
C LEU A 66 2.90 6.96 10.20
N ALA A 67 2.91 7.62 11.36
CA ALA A 67 3.24 9.04 11.45
C ALA A 67 4.72 9.36 11.14
N ASN A 68 5.60 8.36 11.16
CA ASN A 68 7.01 8.49 10.79
C ASN A 68 7.31 7.91 9.40
N VAL A 69 6.28 7.51 8.65
CA VAL A 69 6.41 7.19 7.23
C VAL A 69 6.43 8.52 6.48
N ASN A 70 7.46 8.70 5.64
CA ASN A 70 7.78 9.93 4.92
C ASN A 70 6.61 10.53 4.13
#